data_AF-A0A519UJP5-F1
#
_entry.id   AF-A0A519UJP5-F1
#
_cell.length_a   1.000
_cell.length_b   1.000
_cell.length_c   1.000
_cell.angle_alpha   90.00
_cell.angle_beta   90.00
_cell.angle_gamma   90.00
#
_symmetry.space_group_name_H-M   'P 1'
#
loop_
_entity.id
_entity.type
_entity.pdbx_description
1 polymer ?
#
loop_
_entity_poly.entity_id
_entity_poly.type
_entity_poly.pdbx_seq_one_letter_code
_entity_poly.pdbx_strand_id
1 'polypeptide(L)'
;MHTLFLTSALLLTLAAGSASPVLAQTPAQTTPAGTDNRQRTPLDAAVHQAATAYMQQPAAVGMSIALYRGGRQYFYNYGEVEKGTGRRPTATTYYNMGSVAKTFVAMLLAQAV
;
A
#
# COMPACT_ATOMS: atom_id res chain seq x y z
N MET A 1 6.63 0.85 81.90
CA MET A 1 6.46 1.23 80.47
C MET A 1 6.40 -0.07 79.68
N HIS A 2 5.19 -0.52 79.31
CA HIS A 2 4.93 -1.85 78.72
C HIS A 2 4.07 -1.73 77.45
N THR A 3 4.66 -2.17 76.33
CA THR A 3 4.17 -3.11 75.29
C THR A 3 2.73 -3.10 74.73
N LEU A 4 2.68 -2.87 73.40
CA LEU A 4 2.05 -3.63 72.29
C LEU A 4 0.54 -3.55 71.92
N PHE A 5 0.30 -3.87 70.62
CA PHE A 5 -0.93 -4.17 69.84
C PHE A 5 -1.59 -2.99 69.09
N LEU A 6 -2.15 -3.07 67.86
CA LEU A 6 -2.09 -3.98 66.70
C LEU A 6 -3.03 -3.36 65.60
N THR A 7 -2.76 -3.62 64.32
CA THR A 7 -3.68 -3.69 63.15
C THR A 7 -4.13 -2.47 62.30
N SER A 8 -4.06 -2.74 60.97
CA SER A 8 -4.98 -2.35 59.87
C SER A 8 -4.97 -0.91 59.32
N ALA A 9 -5.03 -0.63 58.02
CA ALA A 9 -5.35 -1.46 56.85
C ALA A 9 -4.65 -0.91 55.58
N LEU A 10 -4.19 -1.85 54.75
CA LEU A 10 -3.70 -1.64 53.39
C LEU A 10 -4.89 -1.33 52.47
N LEU A 11 -5.00 -0.11 51.94
CA LEU A 11 -5.97 0.21 50.88
C LEU A 11 -5.36 -0.11 49.51
N LEU A 12 -5.81 -1.22 48.93
CA LEU A 12 -5.57 -1.59 47.54
C LEU A 12 -6.56 -0.82 46.65
N THR A 13 -6.13 0.26 46.00
CA THR A 13 -6.92 0.94 44.97
C THR A 13 -6.83 0.19 43.64
N LEU A 14 -7.91 -0.53 43.32
CA LEU A 14 -8.17 -1.12 42.02
C LEU A 14 -8.61 0.00 41.05
N ALA A 15 -7.69 0.54 40.26
CA ALA A 15 -8.03 1.47 39.19
C ALA A 15 -8.50 0.70 37.96
N ALA A 16 -9.72 1.04 37.55
CA ALA A 16 -10.46 0.55 36.40
C ALA A 16 -9.62 0.46 35.11
N GLY A 17 -9.90 -0.57 34.32
CA GLY A 17 -9.31 -0.74 33.01
C GLY A 17 -9.64 0.41 32.06
N SER A 18 -8.70 0.70 31.16
CA SER A 18 -8.96 1.49 29.97
C SER A 18 -8.00 1.07 28.87
N ALA A 19 -8.59 0.38 27.89
CA ALA A 19 -8.17 0.25 26.50
C ALA A 19 -6.67 0.10 26.21
N SER A 20 -6.28 -1.11 25.81
CA SER A 20 -5.11 -1.29 24.94
C SER A 20 -5.20 -0.29 23.78
N PRO A 21 -4.11 0.39 23.39
CA PRO A 21 -4.10 1.15 22.15
C PRO A 21 -4.33 0.14 21.03
N VAL A 22 -5.54 0.13 20.46
CA VAL A 22 -5.76 -0.44 19.14
C VAL A 22 -4.75 0.27 18.25
N LEU A 23 -3.75 -0.48 17.80
CA LEU A 23 -2.81 -0.05 16.77
C LEU A 23 -3.63 0.69 15.73
N ALA A 24 -3.39 2.00 15.61
CA ALA A 24 -4.12 2.87 14.70
C ALA A 24 -4.16 2.17 13.34
N GLN A 25 -5.33 1.66 12.96
CA GLN A 25 -5.55 1.17 11.61
C GLN A 25 -5.39 2.40 10.74
N THR A 26 -4.29 2.45 9.98
CA THR A 26 -4.04 3.53 9.02
C THR A 26 -5.33 3.74 8.24
N PRO A 27 -5.96 4.93 8.29
CA PRO A 27 -7.23 5.14 7.64
C PRO A 27 -7.09 4.76 6.16
N ALA A 28 -8.06 3.99 5.65
CA ALA A 28 -8.17 3.72 4.23
C ALA A 28 -8.09 5.06 3.48
N GLN A 29 -7.24 5.14 2.46
CA GLN A 29 -7.09 6.37 1.68
C GLN A 29 -8.42 6.67 0.99
N THR A 30 -9.12 7.69 1.48
CA THR A 30 -10.42 8.14 1.00
C THR A 30 -10.32 9.13 -0.17
N THR A 31 -9.13 9.64 -0.47
CA THR A 31 -8.88 10.49 -1.63
C THR A 31 -8.66 9.61 -2.87
N PRO A 32 -9.43 9.79 -3.95
CA PRO A 32 -9.21 9.07 -5.20
C PRO A 32 -7.77 9.26 -5.69
N ALA A 33 -7.07 8.16 -5.98
CA ALA A 33 -5.72 8.21 -6.51
C ALA A 33 -5.70 8.97 -7.85
N GLY A 34 -4.79 9.95 -7.98
CA GLY A 34 -4.64 10.70 -9.22
C GLY A 34 -4.31 9.78 -10.39
N THR A 35 -4.94 9.96 -11.55
CA THR A 35 -4.74 9.08 -12.72
C THR A 35 -4.78 9.85 -14.03
N ASP A 36 -4.11 9.31 -15.06
CA ASP A 36 -4.22 9.76 -16.45
C ASP A 36 -5.25 8.96 -17.27
N ASN A 37 -5.91 7.97 -16.66
CA ASN A 37 -6.95 7.20 -17.29
C ASN A 37 -8.23 8.02 -17.48
N ARG A 38 -8.61 8.24 -18.74
CA ARG A 38 -9.77 9.07 -19.11
C ARG A 38 -11.09 8.31 -19.19
N GLN A 39 -11.10 6.99 -18.99
CA GLN A 39 -12.30 6.15 -18.97
C GLN A 39 -13.19 6.31 -20.22
N ARG A 40 -12.60 6.48 -21.40
CA ARG A 40 -13.35 6.71 -22.65
C ARG A 40 -13.81 5.42 -23.32
N THR A 41 -13.14 4.32 -23.01
CA THR A 41 -13.40 3.01 -23.63
C THR A 41 -13.76 1.96 -22.58
N PRO A 42 -14.38 0.83 -22.99
CA PRO A 42 -14.60 -0.29 -22.07
C PRO A 42 -13.30 -0.84 -21.46
N LEU A 43 -12.19 -0.80 -22.20
CA LEU A 43 -10.88 -1.19 -21.68
C LEU A 43 -10.42 -0.23 -20.57
N ASP A 44 -10.55 1.08 -20.82
CA ASP A 44 -10.20 2.11 -19.86
C ASP A 44 -11.00 1.92 -18.55
N ALA A 45 -12.30 1.65 -18.65
CA ALA A 45 -13.18 1.43 -17.50
C ALA A 45 -12.79 0.17 -16.72
N ALA A 46 -12.50 -0.93 -17.41
CA ALA A 46 -12.07 -2.18 -16.78
C ALA A 46 -10.74 -2.02 -16.04
N VAL A 47 -9.77 -1.33 -16.65
CA VAL A 47 -8.49 -1.01 -16.00
C VAL A 47 -8.72 -0.09 -14.80
N HIS A 48 -9.59 0.91 -14.92
CA HIS A 48 -9.91 1.81 -13.81
C HIS A 48 -10.51 1.09 -12.61
N GLN A 49 -11.47 0.19 -12.84
CA GLN A 49 -12.07 -0.59 -11.77
C GLN A 49 -11.03 -1.43 -11.02
N ALA A 50 -10.19 -2.16 -11.75
CA ALA A 50 -9.14 -2.99 -11.16
C ALA A 50 -8.09 -2.14 -10.42
N ALA A 51 -7.66 -1.03 -11.03
CA ALA A 51 -6.64 -0.17 -10.45
C ALA A 51 -7.14 0.53 -9.18
N THR A 52 -8.36 1.06 -9.20
CA THR A 52 -8.96 1.70 -8.02
C THR A 52 -9.13 0.71 -6.87
N ALA A 53 -9.51 -0.54 -7.16
CA ALA A 53 -9.57 -1.59 -6.14
C ALA A 53 -8.19 -1.87 -5.50
N TYR A 54 -7.12 -1.91 -6.30
CA TYR A 54 -5.76 -2.04 -5.77
C TYR A 54 -5.35 -0.82 -4.92
N MET A 55 -5.64 0.40 -5.39
CA MET A 55 -5.29 1.64 -4.70
C MET A 55 -6.01 1.86 -3.36
N GLN A 56 -7.05 1.07 -3.04
CA GLN A 56 -7.67 1.08 -1.71
C GLN A 56 -6.77 0.53 -0.60
N GLN A 57 -5.70 -0.20 -0.97
CA GLN A 57 -4.75 -0.76 -0.02
C GLN A 57 -3.90 0.35 0.61
N PRO A 58 -3.79 0.45 1.94
CA PRO A 58 -3.04 1.54 2.60
C PRO A 58 -1.57 1.66 2.20
N ALA A 59 -0.97 0.57 1.71
CA ALA A 59 0.41 0.51 1.23
C ALA A 59 0.58 0.91 -0.24
N ALA A 60 -0.50 1.02 -1.01
CA ALA A 60 -0.44 1.40 -2.42
C ALA A 60 -0.15 2.91 -2.55
N VAL A 61 1.01 3.25 -3.10
CA VAL A 61 1.42 4.66 -3.32
C VAL A 61 1.16 5.08 -4.77
N GLY A 62 1.53 4.23 -5.71
CA GLY A 62 1.26 4.44 -7.13
C GLY A 62 1.56 3.19 -7.95
N MET A 63 1.07 3.20 -9.17
CA MET A 63 1.10 2.03 -10.07
C MET A 63 1.07 2.49 -11.52
N SER A 64 1.79 1.75 -12.37
CA SER A 64 1.76 1.90 -13.83
C SER A 64 1.36 0.57 -14.46
N ILE A 65 0.36 0.59 -15.34
CA ILE A 65 -0.18 -0.59 -16.03
C ILE A 65 0.06 -0.41 -17.52
N ALA A 66 0.71 -1.40 -18.14
CA ALA A 66 0.87 -1.49 -19.59
C ALA A 66 0.14 -2.72 -20.14
N LEU A 67 -0.60 -2.54 -21.23
CA LEU A 67 -1.28 -3.63 -21.94
C LEU A 67 -0.85 -3.65 -23.39
N TYR A 68 -0.58 -4.84 -23.92
CA TYR A 68 -0.35 -5.07 -25.36
C TYR A 68 -1.47 -5.96 -25.92
N ARG A 69 -2.30 -5.42 -26.80
CA ARG A 69 -3.45 -6.14 -27.38
C ARG A 69 -3.68 -5.71 -28.82
N GLY A 70 -3.70 -6.68 -29.74
CA GLY A 70 -3.98 -6.44 -31.16
C GLY A 70 -2.98 -5.48 -31.80
N GLY A 71 -1.68 -5.62 -31.49
CA GLY A 71 -0.62 -4.76 -32.00
C GLY A 71 -0.56 -3.35 -31.40
N ARG A 72 -1.42 -3.04 -30.42
CA ARG A 72 -1.49 -1.72 -29.78
C ARG A 72 -1.06 -1.78 -28.33
N GLN A 73 -0.33 -0.76 -27.90
CA GLN A 73 0.08 -0.54 -26.52
C GLN A 73 -0.87 0.47 -25.85
N TYR A 74 -1.20 0.22 -24.58
CA TYR A 74 -2.01 1.10 -23.75
C TYR A 74 -1.31 1.26 -22.40
N PHE A 75 -1.27 2.47 -21.87
CA PHE A 75 -0.61 2.79 -20.61
C PHE A 75 -1.59 3.54 -19.70
N TYR A 76 -1.60 3.17 -18.42
CA TYR A 76 -2.45 3.78 -17.40
C TYR A 76 -1.65 3.94 -16.11
N ASN A 77 -1.65 5.13 -15.54
CA ASN A 77 -0.85 5.48 -14.37
C ASN A 77 -1.76 5.99 -13.24
N TYR A 78 -1.50 5.55 -12.01
CA TYR A 78 -2.30 5.83 -10.82
C TYR A 78 -1.42 6.21 -9.64
N GLY A 79 -1.94 7.09 -8.79
CA GLY A 79 -1.28 7.53 -7.56
C GLY A 79 -0.06 8.40 -7.83
N GLU A 80 0.99 8.16 -7.05
CA GLU A 80 2.21 8.97 -7.02
C GLU A 80 3.45 8.08 -7.12
N VAL A 81 4.56 8.61 -7.62
CA VAL A 81 5.83 7.89 -7.63
C VAL A 81 6.42 7.78 -6.22
N GLU A 82 6.17 8.79 -5.39
CA GLU A 82 6.56 8.82 -3.98
C GLU A 82 5.45 9.48 -3.17
N LYS A 83 5.16 8.92 -2.00
CA LYS A 83 4.02 9.29 -1.17
C LYS A 83 4.11 10.76 -0.73
N GLY A 84 3.09 11.54 -1.05
CA GLY A 84 2.98 12.95 -0.65
C GLY A 84 3.68 13.92 -1.59
N THR A 85 4.24 13.44 -2.70
CA THR A 85 4.86 14.32 -3.71
C THR A 85 3.85 14.87 -4.71
N GLY A 86 2.68 14.25 -4.84
CA GLY A 86 1.70 14.55 -5.88
C GLY A 86 2.17 14.22 -7.30
N ARG A 87 3.40 13.71 -7.45
CA ARG A 87 4.01 13.45 -8.76
C ARG A 87 3.49 12.13 -9.30
N ARG A 88 2.57 12.20 -10.27
CA ARG A 88 2.00 11.03 -10.92
C ARG A 88 3.06 10.23 -11.71
N PRO A 89 3.01 8.88 -11.70
CA PRO A 89 3.81 8.06 -12.58
C PRO A 89 3.50 8.30 -14.06
N THR A 90 4.40 7.84 -14.91
CA THR A 90 4.32 7.85 -16.38
C THR A 90 4.73 6.48 -16.92
N ALA A 91 4.48 6.24 -18.22
CA ALA A 91 4.93 5.03 -18.92
C ALA A 91 6.46 4.80 -18.90
N THR A 92 7.24 5.81 -18.50
CA THR A 92 8.71 5.78 -18.41
C THR A 92 9.22 5.86 -16.97
N THR A 93 8.34 5.78 -15.98
CA THR A 93 8.74 5.74 -14.57
C THR A 93 9.47 4.43 -14.27
N TYR A 94 10.63 4.53 -13.61
CA TYR A 94 11.42 3.37 -13.23
C TYR A 94 10.89 2.71 -11.95
N TYR A 95 10.79 1.38 -12.00
CA TYR A 95 10.43 0.53 -10.87
C TYR A 95 11.50 -0.54 -10.66
N ASN A 96 11.61 -1.05 -9.45
CA ASN A 96 12.45 -2.21 -9.19
C ASN A 96 11.82 -3.46 -9.83
N MET A 97 12.58 -4.16 -10.68
CA MET A 97 12.11 -5.34 -11.39
C MET A 97 11.92 -6.57 -10.49
N GLY A 98 12.58 -6.61 -9.32
CA GLY A 98 12.55 -7.77 -8.43
C GLY A 98 12.89 -9.07 -9.16
N SER A 99 12.13 -10.14 -8.88
CA SER A 99 12.36 -11.46 -9.49
C SER A 99 12.05 -11.53 -10.98
N VAL A 100 11.38 -10.53 -11.59
CA VAL A 100 11.22 -10.48 -13.05
C VAL A 100 12.57 -10.40 -13.75
N ALA A 101 13.57 -9.75 -13.14
CA ALA A 101 14.93 -9.68 -13.66
C ALA A 101 15.56 -11.06 -13.93
N LYS A 102 15.15 -12.11 -13.21
CA LYS A 102 15.65 -13.48 -13.42
C LYS A 102 15.32 -14.04 -14.79
N THR A 103 14.23 -13.59 -15.41
CA THR A 103 13.87 -14.01 -16.78
C THR A 103 14.90 -13.51 -17.80
N PHE A 104 15.41 -12.29 -17.63
CA PHE A 104 16.48 -11.74 -18.46
C PHE A 104 17.78 -12.52 -18.26
N VAL A 105 18.17 -12.78 -17.01
CA VAL A 105 19.39 -13.55 -16.70
C VAL A 105 19.29 -14.98 -17.25
N ALA A 106 18.14 -15.64 -17.10
CA ALA A 106 17.90 -16.97 -17.64
C ALA A 106 17.96 -16.98 -19.18
N MET A 107 17.40 -15.97 -19.84
CA MET A 107 17.48 -15.81 -21.30
C MET A 107 18.93 -15.63 -21.75
N LEU A 108 19.71 -14.80 -21.06
CA LEU A 108 21.13 -14.59 -21.36
C LEU A 108 21.93 -15.90 -21.19
N LEU A 109 21.64 -16.68 -20.15
CA LEU A 109 22.27 -17.99 -19.95
C LEU A 109 21.91 -18.97 -21.07
N ALA A 110 20.65 -19.02 -21.47
CA ALA A 110 20.19 -19.89 -22.56
C ALA A 110 20.82 -19.52 -23.91
N GLN A 111 21.17 -18.25 -24.13
CA GLN A 111 21.88 -17.80 -25.33
C GLN A 111 23.39 -18.10 -25.30
N ALA A 112 23.96 -18.39 -24.14
CA ALA A 112 25.40 -18.59 -23.97
C ALA A 112 25.85 -20.04 -24.23
N VAL A 113 24.91 -20.99 -24.37
CA VAL A 113 25.18 -22.43 -24.54
C VAL A 113 24.72 -22.96 -25.88
#